data_AF-A0A1N6CNT9-F1
#
_entry.id   AF-A0A1N6CNT9-F1
#
_cell.length_a   1.000
_cell.length_b   1.000
_cell.length_c   1.000
_cell.angle_alpha   90.00
_cell.angle_beta   90.00
_cell.angle_gamma   90.00
#
_symmetry.space_group_name_H-M   'P 1'
#
loop_
_entity.id
_entity.type
_entity.pdbx_description
1 polymer ?
#
loop_
_entity_poly.entity_id
_entity_poly.type
_entity_poly.pdbx_seq_one_letter_code
_entity_poly.pdbx_strand_id
1 'polypeptide(L)'
;MQLTHLNAHGEANMVDVGDKRETRREAVASGRIVMQPNTLQLLSDGALPKGDVLATARIAGIQAAKRTHELIPLCHSLALSKVAVDFDIDHANGWVNVSAMCRLNGRTGVEMEALTAVSVACLTLYDMCKAVDKEMRIEAVQLDSKRGGLRGDYQREREMVTPIVTGEGAVGEVSLGERCASPCVRVKFLAELRERVGESDLAIGLDKLPSRDVAGLKAALSAQDARFSVLADQRTLCAINQVMANDSARITDDDEVAFFPPVTGG
;
A
#
# COMPACT_ATOMS: atom_id res chain seq x y z
N MET A 1 -16.64 11.67 -24.97
CA MET A 1 -15.26 11.16 -25.16
C MET A 1 -15.19 10.47 -26.50
N GLN A 2 -14.25 10.83 -27.38
CA GLN A 2 -14.03 10.14 -28.64
C GLN A 2 -13.11 8.94 -28.38
N LEU A 3 -13.53 7.73 -28.75
CA LEU A 3 -12.74 6.51 -28.56
C LEU A 3 -11.53 6.57 -29.50
N THR A 4 -10.33 6.75 -28.94
CA THR A 4 -9.10 6.95 -29.74
C THR A 4 -8.60 5.68 -30.42
N HIS A 5 -9.08 4.50 -30.01
CA HIS A 5 -8.65 3.20 -30.53
C HIS A 5 -9.50 2.65 -31.68
N LEU A 6 -10.41 3.47 -32.22
CA LEU A 6 -11.25 3.12 -33.36
C LEU A 6 -10.99 4.09 -34.50
N ASN A 7 -10.90 3.60 -35.73
CA ASN A 7 -10.86 4.44 -36.93
C ASN A 7 -12.27 4.97 -37.27
N ALA A 8 -12.38 5.77 -38.34
CA ALA A 8 -13.64 6.35 -38.81
C ALA A 8 -14.70 5.30 -39.21
N HIS A 9 -14.30 4.03 -39.41
CA HIS A 9 -15.16 2.91 -39.75
C HIS A 9 -15.49 2.03 -38.52
N GLY A 10 -14.99 2.37 -37.33
CA GLY A 10 -15.22 1.59 -36.10
C GLY A 10 -14.28 0.38 -35.94
N GLU A 11 -13.21 0.30 -36.71
CA GLU A 11 -12.23 -0.79 -36.64
C GLU A 11 -11.07 -0.43 -35.68
N ALA A 12 -10.45 -1.44 -35.08
CA ALA A 12 -9.32 -1.28 -34.17
C ALA A 12 -8.16 -0.54 -34.84
N ASN A 13 -7.71 0.55 -34.20
CA ASN A 13 -6.61 1.37 -34.69
C ASN A 13 -5.65 1.72 -33.54
N MET A 14 -4.35 1.54 -33.77
CA MET A 14 -3.32 2.01 -32.85
C MET A 14 -3.13 3.52 -33.06
N VAL A 15 -3.26 4.29 -31.97
CA VAL A 15 -3.15 5.76 -32.03
C VAL A 15 -1.74 6.17 -32.43
N ASP A 16 -1.61 7.02 -33.45
CA ASP A 16 -0.31 7.63 -33.73
C ASP A 16 0.07 8.61 -32.61
N VAL A 17 1.30 8.45 -32.11
CA VAL A 17 1.89 9.26 -31.05
C VAL A 17 3.17 9.96 -31.51
N GLY A 18 3.52 9.88 -32.80
CA GLY A 18 4.74 10.38 -33.39
C GLY A 18 5.02 11.85 -33.07
N ASP A 19 4.02 12.71 -33.21
CA ASP A 19 4.17 14.16 -32.99
C ASP A 19 4.07 14.58 -31.52
N LYS A 20 3.77 13.65 -30.60
CA LYS A 20 3.68 13.97 -29.18
C LYS A 20 5.09 14.14 -28.60
N ARG A 21 5.27 15.15 -27.75
CA ARG A 21 6.52 15.34 -27.02
C ARG A 21 6.77 14.18 -26.05
N GLU A 22 8.04 13.80 -25.94
CA GLU A 22 8.49 12.85 -24.92
C GLU A 22 8.55 13.53 -23.56
N THR A 23 7.96 12.88 -22.56
CA THR A 23 7.96 13.34 -21.17
C THR A 23 8.25 12.17 -20.25
N ARG A 24 8.73 12.44 -19.03
CA ARG A 24 8.77 11.42 -17.99
C ARG A 24 7.35 10.96 -17.68
N ARG A 25 7.16 9.63 -17.62
CA ARG A 25 5.88 8.99 -17.34
C ARG A 25 6.07 7.88 -16.33
N GLU A 26 5.10 7.75 -15.46
CA GLU A 26 5.11 6.77 -14.39
C GLU A 26 3.68 6.29 -14.13
N ALA A 27 3.52 5.02 -13.83
CA ALA A 27 2.25 4.45 -13.39
C ALA A 27 2.51 3.48 -12.25
N VAL A 28 1.59 3.46 -11.29
CA VAL A 28 1.54 2.50 -10.19
C VAL A 28 0.19 1.78 -10.25
N ALA A 29 0.24 0.47 -10.22
CA ALA A 29 -0.93 -0.39 -10.14
C ALA A 29 -0.81 -1.32 -8.92
N SER A 30 -1.95 -1.76 -8.41
CA SER A 30 -2.04 -2.76 -7.37
C SER A 30 -3.04 -3.85 -7.72
N GLY A 31 -2.96 -4.95 -6.99
CA GLY A 31 -3.89 -6.06 -7.00
C GLY A 31 -3.62 -6.93 -5.79
N ARG A 32 -4.42 -7.96 -5.58
CA ARG A 32 -4.17 -8.92 -4.50
C ARG A 32 -4.53 -10.33 -4.92
N ILE A 33 -3.92 -11.31 -4.27
CA ILE A 33 -4.34 -12.70 -4.34
C ILE A 33 -4.78 -13.17 -2.96
N VAL A 34 -6.04 -13.55 -2.84
CA VAL A 34 -6.66 -14.08 -1.63
C VAL A 34 -6.44 -15.59 -1.59
N MET A 35 -6.03 -16.12 -0.45
CA MET A 35 -5.75 -17.55 -0.26
C MET A 35 -6.11 -17.99 1.16
N GLN A 36 -6.14 -19.29 1.40
CA GLN A 36 -6.38 -19.84 2.73
C GLN A 36 -5.26 -19.41 3.70
N PRO A 37 -5.55 -19.17 4.99
CA PRO A 37 -4.54 -18.79 5.98
C PRO A 37 -3.35 -19.77 6.05
N ASN A 38 -3.62 -21.07 5.90
CA ASN A 38 -2.57 -22.09 5.87
C ASN A 38 -1.64 -21.95 4.65
N THR A 39 -2.17 -21.62 3.48
CA THR A 39 -1.37 -21.36 2.26
C THR A 39 -0.46 -20.16 2.46
N LEU A 40 -0.99 -19.12 3.08
CA LEU A 40 -0.28 -17.87 3.36
C LEU A 40 0.81 -18.08 4.42
N GLN A 41 0.56 -18.93 5.42
CA GLN A 41 1.58 -19.36 6.38
C GLN A 41 2.72 -20.12 5.69
N LEU A 42 2.41 -21.10 4.84
CA LEU A 42 3.43 -21.85 4.09
C LEU A 42 4.24 -20.96 3.16
N LEU A 43 3.60 -19.93 2.58
CA LEU A 43 4.27 -18.92 1.76
C LEU A 43 5.27 -18.10 2.61
N SER A 44 4.84 -17.57 3.76
CA SER A 44 5.68 -16.79 4.67
C SER A 44 6.85 -17.60 5.23
N ASP A 45 6.62 -18.88 5.52
CA ASP A 45 7.65 -19.78 6.07
C ASP A 45 8.61 -20.33 4.99
N GLY A 46 8.36 -20.04 3.71
CA GLY A 46 9.14 -20.60 2.59
C GLY A 46 8.99 -22.11 2.44
N ALA A 47 7.93 -22.70 2.99
CA ALA A 47 7.68 -24.14 3.06
C ALA A 47 6.89 -24.69 1.85
N LEU A 48 6.69 -23.87 0.81
CA LEU A 48 5.98 -24.31 -0.39
C LEU A 48 6.84 -25.26 -1.25
N PRO A 49 6.22 -26.27 -1.91
CA PRO A 49 6.97 -27.30 -2.64
C PRO A 49 7.80 -26.80 -3.82
N LYS A 50 7.52 -25.59 -4.32
CA LYS A 50 8.06 -25.03 -5.56
C LYS A 50 9.19 -24.00 -5.36
N GLY A 51 9.71 -23.85 -4.15
CA GLY A 51 10.80 -22.93 -3.85
C GLY A 51 10.36 -21.48 -3.62
N ASP A 52 11.21 -20.51 -3.97
CA ASP A 52 10.96 -19.09 -3.70
C ASP A 52 9.87 -18.51 -4.60
N VAL A 53 8.66 -18.48 -4.06
CA VAL A 53 7.45 -18.04 -4.75
C VAL A 53 7.43 -16.54 -5.01
N LEU A 54 7.82 -15.72 -4.04
CA LEU A 54 7.79 -14.25 -4.16
C LEU A 54 8.85 -13.75 -5.15
N ALA A 55 10.07 -14.31 -5.12
CA ALA A 55 11.10 -13.96 -6.09
C ALA A 55 10.68 -14.37 -7.52
N THR A 56 10.11 -15.56 -7.67
CA THR A 56 9.60 -16.03 -8.97
C THR A 56 8.49 -15.11 -9.50
N ALA A 57 7.52 -14.76 -8.66
CA ALA A 57 6.45 -13.83 -9.01
C ALA A 57 6.98 -12.42 -9.35
N ARG A 58 8.00 -11.94 -8.65
CA ARG A 58 8.66 -10.66 -8.94
C ARG A 58 9.26 -10.64 -10.34
N ILE A 59 10.03 -11.68 -10.66
CA ILE A 59 10.66 -11.83 -11.97
C ILE A 59 9.60 -11.93 -13.08
N ALA A 60 8.54 -12.70 -12.84
CA ALA A 60 7.44 -12.83 -13.79
C ALA A 60 6.74 -11.49 -14.05
N GLY A 61 6.44 -10.72 -13.00
CA GLY A 61 5.86 -9.37 -13.14
C GLY A 61 6.78 -8.41 -13.92
N ILE A 62 8.08 -8.41 -13.64
CA ILE A 62 9.06 -7.59 -14.37
C ILE A 62 9.15 -7.99 -15.85
N GLN A 63 9.13 -9.29 -16.16
CA GLN A 63 9.14 -9.77 -17.54
C GLN A 63 7.85 -9.41 -18.27
N ALA A 64 6.71 -9.55 -17.59
CA ALA A 64 5.40 -9.23 -18.13
C ALA A 64 5.28 -7.75 -18.50
N ALA A 65 5.75 -6.84 -17.64
CA ALA A 65 5.78 -5.41 -17.92
C ALA A 65 6.46 -5.10 -19.27
N LYS A 66 7.62 -5.71 -19.52
CA LYS A 66 8.40 -5.52 -20.76
C LYS A 66 7.72 -6.10 -22.00
N ARG A 67 6.82 -7.08 -21.83
CA ARG A 67 6.11 -7.79 -22.90
C ARG A 67 4.65 -7.38 -23.02
N THR A 68 4.24 -6.29 -22.36
CA THR A 68 2.85 -5.80 -22.38
C THR A 68 2.32 -5.59 -23.79
N HIS A 69 3.12 -5.01 -24.68
CA HIS A 69 2.76 -4.78 -26.08
C HIS A 69 2.57 -6.05 -26.92
N GLU A 70 3.10 -7.20 -26.48
CA GLU A 70 2.84 -8.50 -27.10
C GLU A 70 1.49 -9.09 -26.66
N LEU A 71 0.98 -8.67 -25.50
CA LEU A 71 -0.24 -9.20 -24.88
C LEU A 71 -1.46 -8.32 -25.15
N ILE A 72 -1.29 -7.00 -25.16
CA ILE A 72 -2.36 -6.02 -25.34
C ILE A 72 -2.31 -5.49 -26.78
N PRO A 73 -3.27 -5.87 -27.66
CA PRO A 73 -3.12 -5.73 -29.13
C PRO A 73 -2.82 -4.33 -29.68
N LEU A 74 -3.23 -3.27 -28.98
CA LEU A 74 -3.09 -1.87 -29.44
C LEU A 74 -2.13 -1.04 -28.56
N CYS A 75 -1.36 -1.69 -27.69
CA CYS A 75 -0.29 -1.04 -26.94
C CYS A 75 0.92 -0.80 -27.84
N HIS A 76 1.54 0.38 -27.70
CA HIS A 76 2.84 0.66 -28.32
C HIS A 76 3.94 -0.18 -27.66
N SER A 77 4.97 -0.53 -28.41
CA SER A 77 6.21 -1.06 -27.83
C SER A 77 6.98 0.07 -27.14
N LEU A 78 7.32 -0.10 -25.87
CA LEU A 78 7.89 0.95 -25.02
C LEU A 78 9.19 0.50 -24.36
N ALA A 79 10.22 1.34 -24.44
CA ALA A 79 11.48 1.13 -23.73
C ALA A 79 11.34 1.57 -22.27
N LEU A 80 10.94 0.65 -21.39
CA LEU A 80 10.82 0.90 -19.95
C LEU A 80 12.19 1.21 -19.34
N SER A 81 12.26 2.29 -18.54
CA SER A 81 13.47 2.69 -17.82
C SER A 81 13.54 2.11 -16.40
N LYS A 82 12.38 1.81 -15.80
CA LYS A 82 12.31 1.14 -14.50
C LYS A 82 11.02 0.34 -14.38
N VAL A 83 11.14 -0.87 -13.82
CA VAL A 83 10.02 -1.68 -13.33
C VAL A 83 10.35 -2.10 -11.90
N ALA A 84 9.41 -1.91 -10.98
CA ALA A 84 9.48 -2.43 -9.62
C ALA A 84 8.18 -3.17 -9.33
N VAL A 85 8.27 -4.33 -8.68
CA VAL A 85 7.12 -5.15 -8.28
C VAL A 85 7.36 -5.54 -6.84
N ASP A 86 6.44 -5.24 -5.94
CA ASP A 86 6.56 -5.45 -4.50
C ASP A 86 5.35 -6.21 -3.95
N PHE A 87 5.59 -6.91 -2.84
CA PHE A 87 4.63 -7.80 -2.19
C PHE A 87 4.51 -7.42 -0.72
N ASP A 88 3.28 -7.44 -0.22
CA ASP A 88 2.96 -7.26 1.19
C ASP A 88 2.00 -8.38 1.62
N ILE A 89 2.39 -9.15 2.63
CA ILE A 89 1.64 -10.32 3.09
C ILE A 89 0.74 -9.89 4.24
N ASP A 90 -0.57 -9.92 4.01
CA ASP A 90 -1.57 -9.56 5.00
C ASP A 90 -2.17 -10.82 5.63
N HIS A 91 -1.56 -11.26 6.73
CA HIS A 91 -2.03 -12.40 7.49
C HIS A 91 -3.43 -12.19 8.09
N ALA A 92 -3.82 -10.95 8.39
CA ALA A 92 -5.09 -10.65 9.02
C ALA A 92 -6.26 -10.85 8.03
N ASN A 93 -6.07 -10.45 6.78
CA ASN A 93 -7.10 -10.55 5.75
C ASN A 93 -6.94 -11.77 4.82
N GLY A 94 -5.83 -12.51 4.93
CA GLY A 94 -5.63 -13.72 4.14
C GLY A 94 -5.27 -13.45 2.67
N TRP A 95 -4.54 -12.38 2.38
CA TRP A 95 -4.11 -12.07 1.01
C TRP A 95 -2.67 -11.59 0.91
N VAL A 96 -2.12 -11.71 -0.30
CA VAL A 96 -0.87 -11.04 -0.68
C VAL A 96 -1.24 -9.84 -1.54
N ASN A 97 -0.93 -8.64 -1.05
CA ASN A 97 -1.00 -7.41 -1.81
C ASN A 97 0.19 -7.36 -2.78
N VAL A 98 -0.08 -7.05 -4.04
CA VAL A 98 0.90 -6.90 -5.11
C VAL A 98 0.84 -5.48 -5.62
N SER A 99 1.98 -4.80 -5.68
CA SER A 99 2.08 -3.48 -6.31
C SER A 99 3.16 -3.49 -7.38
N ALA A 100 2.93 -2.75 -8.47
CA ALA A 100 3.93 -2.56 -9.50
C ALA A 100 4.01 -1.10 -9.93
N MET A 101 5.25 -0.59 -10.03
CA MET A 101 5.56 0.69 -10.63
C MET A 101 6.25 0.47 -11.97
N CYS A 102 5.82 1.18 -13.01
CA CYS A 102 6.50 1.27 -14.30
C CYS A 102 6.86 2.72 -14.63
N ARG A 103 8.00 2.95 -15.28
CA ARG A 103 8.49 4.27 -15.66
C ARG A 103 9.20 4.25 -17.01
N LEU A 104 9.07 5.36 -17.76
CA LEU A 104 9.85 5.65 -18.95
C LEU A 104 9.93 7.16 -19.23
N ASN A 105 10.71 7.54 -20.25
CA ASN A 105 10.56 8.82 -20.96
C ASN A 105 9.99 8.51 -22.35
N GLY A 106 8.82 9.06 -22.69
CA GLY A 106 8.14 8.66 -23.92
C GLY A 106 6.84 9.42 -24.21
N ARG A 107 6.17 9.01 -25.29
CA ARG A 107 5.06 9.73 -25.91
C ARG A 107 3.67 9.26 -25.45
N THR A 108 3.61 8.07 -24.87
CA THR A 108 2.40 7.46 -24.30
C THR A 108 2.66 6.94 -22.89
N GLY A 109 1.60 6.79 -22.11
CA GLY A 109 1.66 6.34 -20.71
C GLY A 109 2.08 4.89 -20.56
N VAL A 110 2.27 4.47 -19.30
CA VAL A 110 2.71 3.12 -18.90
C VAL A 110 1.72 2.43 -17.97
N GLU A 111 0.45 2.83 -18.03
CA GLU A 111 -0.62 2.26 -17.21
C GLU A 111 -0.75 0.75 -17.44
N MET A 112 -0.67 0.33 -18.70
CA MET A 112 -0.84 -1.06 -19.09
C MET A 112 0.34 -1.93 -18.64
N GLU A 113 1.56 -1.40 -18.64
CA GLU A 113 2.74 -2.11 -18.17
C GLU A 113 2.66 -2.38 -16.66
N ALA A 114 2.20 -1.41 -15.87
CA ALA A 114 1.99 -1.59 -14.44
C ALA A 114 0.87 -2.62 -14.15
N LEU A 115 -0.27 -2.51 -14.82
CA LEU A 115 -1.40 -3.44 -14.67
C LEU A 115 -1.04 -4.88 -15.07
N THR A 116 -0.31 -5.02 -16.17
CA THR A 116 0.14 -6.33 -16.68
C THR A 116 1.15 -6.97 -15.72
N ALA A 117 2.07 -6.18 -15.15
CA ALA A 117 3.02 -6.66 -14.16
C ALA A 117 2.33 -7.24 -12.93
N VAL A 118 1.36 -6.51 -12.35
CA VAL A 118 0.55 -6.99 -11.21
C VAL A 118 -0.19 -8.27 -11.58
N SER A 119 -0.87 -8.27 -12.73
CA SER A 119 -1.70 -9.40 -13.17
C SER A 119 -0.89 -10.68 -13.28
N VAL A 120 0.28 -10.61 -13.94
CA VAL A 120 1.13 -11.79 -14.14
C VAL A 120 1.85 -12.19 -12.86
N ALA A 121 2.22 -11.25 -11.98
CA ALA A 121 2.73 -11.58 -10.66
C ALA A 121 1.68 -12.36 -9.85
N CYS A 122 0.42 -11.92 -9.82
CA CYS A 122 -0.68 -12.65 -9.18
C CYS A 122 -0.93 -14.03 -9.81
N LEU A 123 -0.91 -14.15 -11.14
CA LEU A 123 -1.03 -15.45 -11.83
C LEU A 123 0.14 -16.39 -11.49
N THR A 124 1.33 -15.83 -11.29
CA THR A 124 2.51 -16.61 -10.89
C THR A 124 2.40 -17.08 -9.45
N LEU A 125 1.95 -16.22 -8.53
CA LEU A 125 1.62 -16.64 -7.16
C LEU A 125 0.59 -17.77 -7.17
N TYR A 126 -0.45 -17.65 -8.00
CA TYR A 126 -1.43 -18.71 -8.17
C TYR A 126 -0.77 -20.02 -8.65
N ASP A 127 0.04 -19.98 -9.71
CA ASP A 127 0.70 -21.18 -10.24
C ASP A 127 1.58 -21.90 -9.21
N MET A 128 2.29 -21.11 -8.39
CA MET A 128 3.21 -21.60 -7.38
C MET A 128 2.49 -22.18 -6.16
N CYS A 129 1.29 -21.68 -5.83
CA CYS A 129 0.54 -22.12 -4.66
C CYS A 129 -0.60 -23.12 -4.97
N LYS A 130 -1.03 -23.28 -6.24
CA LYS A 130 -2.22 -24.09 -6.62
C LYS A 130 -2.20 -25.58 -6.23
N ALA A 131 -1.03 -26.11 -5.87
CA ALA A 131 -0.91 -27.47 -5.38
C ALA A 131 -1.46 -27.62 -3.95
N VAL A 132 -1.38 -26.55 -3.16
CA VAL A 132 -1.86 -26.47 -1.77
C VAL A 132 -3.28 -25.89 -1.72
N ASP A 133 -3.57 -24.91 -2.57
CA ASP A 133 -4.83 -24.17 -2.54
C ASP A 133 -5.31 -23.81 -3.94
N LYS A 134 -6.41 -24.41 -4.38
CA LYS A 134 -6.99 -24.16 -5.72
C LYS A 134 -8.06 -23.08 -5.71
N GLU A 135 -8.52 -22.65 -4.54
CA GLU A 135 -9.65 -21.72 -4.38
C GLU A 135 -9.18 -20.26 -4.31
N MET A 136 -7.87 -20.02 -4.45
CA MET A 136 -7.31 -18.68 -4.49
C MET A 136 -8.00 -17.79 -5.53
N ARG A 137 -8.17 -16.52 -5.20
CA ARG A 137 -8.79 -15.53 -6.09
C ARG A 137 -7.87 -14.36 -6.31
N ILE A 138 -7.74 -13.94 -7.56
CA ILE A 138 -7.06 -12.70 -7.92
C ILE A 138 -8.12 -11.59 -7.93
N GLU A 139 -7.90 -10.56 -7.14
CA GLU A 139 -8.87 -9.50 -6.90
C GLU A 139 -8.22 -8.11 -7.05
N ALA A 140 -9.06 -7.10 -7.22
CA ALA A 140 -8.70 -5.68 -7.13
C ALA A 140 -7.51 -5.23 -8.01
N VAL A 141 -7.30 -5.84 -9.18
CA VAL A 141 -6.29 -5.37 -10.13
C VAL A 141 -6.72 -4.03 -10.70
N GLN A 142 -5.97 -2.98 -10.38
CA GLN A 142 -6.37 -1.60 -10.65
C GLN A 142 -5.18 -0.64 -10.74
N LEU A 143 -5.39 0.48 -11.43
CA LEU A 143 -4.40 1.57 -11.49
C LEU A 143 -4.55 2.48 -10.27
N ASP A 144 -3.48 2.69 -9.50
CA ASP A 144 -3.50 3.54 -8.30
C ASP A 144 -3.09 4.97 -8.62
N SER A 145 -2.10 5.14 -9.48
CA SER A 145 -1.66 6.45 -9.89
C SER A 145 -1.00 6.42 -11.27
N LYS A 146 -1.02 7.56 -11.93
CA LYS A 146 -0.13 7.83 -13.05
C LYS A 146 0.30 9.28 -13.09
N ARG A 147 1.46 9.53 -13.67
CA ARG A 147 2.04 10.85 -13.82
C ARG A 147 2.51 11.10 -15.24
N GLY A 148 2.35 12.35 -15.68
CA GLY A 148 2.86 12.84 -16.95
C GLY A 148 1.96 12.58 -18.17
N GLY A 149 2.22 13.34 -19.23
CA GLY A 149 1.40 13.37 -20.44
C GLY A 149 0.30 14.43 -20.43
N LEU A 150 -0.38 14.57 -21.56
CA LEU A 150 -1.34 15.66 -21.79
C LEU A 150 -2.57 15.61 -20.86
N ARG A 151 -2.97 14.40 -20.46
CA ARG A 151 -4.17 14.19 -19.61
C ARG A 151 -3.91 14.46 -18.12
N GLY A 152 -2.70 14.91 -17.76
CA GLY A 152 -2.32 15.18 -16.38
C GLY A 152 -2.15 13.92 -15.54
N ASP A 153 -1.92 14.17 -14.26
CA ASP A 153 -1.72 13.15 -13.25
C ASP A 153 -3.07 12.59 -12.79
N TYR A 154 -3.09 11.31 -12.45
CA TYR A 154 -4.24 10.65 -11.85
C TYR A 154 -3.79 9.97 -10.56
N GLN A 155 -4.64 10.07 -9.55
CA GLN A 155 -4.51 9.37 -8.29
C GLN A 155 -5.88 8.77 -7.99
N ARG A 156 -5.92 7.48 -7.69
CA ARG A 156 -7.13 6.82 -7.21
C ARG A 156 -7.45 7.34 -5.82
N GLU A 157 -8.68 7.80 -5.65
CA GLU A 157 -9.25 8.06 -4.33
C GLU A 157 -9.31 6.72 -3.59
N ARG A 158 -8.55 6.59 -2.50
CA ARG A 158 -8.72 5.47 -1.59
C ARG A 158 -10.01 5.74 -0.84
N GLU A 159 -11.03 4.90 -1.03
CA GLU A 159 -12.06 4.77 -0.01
C GLU A 159 -11.35 4.32 1.26
N MET A 160 -11.25 5.23 2.23
CA MET A 160 -11.01 4.81 3.60
C MET A 160 -12.22 3.96 3.97
N VAL A 161 -12.05 2.64 3.96
CA VAL A 161 -12.98 1.74 4.63
C VAL A 161 -12.89 2.14 6.10
N THR A 162 -13.80 2.99 6.56
CA THR A 162 -14.11 3.05 7.97
C THR A 162 -14.48 1.64 8.35
N PRO A 163 -13.82 1.01 9.33
CA PRO A 163 -14.10 -0.37 9.68
C PRO A 163 -15.59 -0.47 9.97
N ILE A 164 -16.31 -1.18 9.11
CA ILE A 164 -17.69 -1.58 9.37
C ILE A 164 -17.57 -2.60 10.50
N VAL A 165 -17.84 -2.14 11.73
CA VAL A 165 -17.94 -2.99 12.91
C VAL A 165 -19.27 -3.73 12.81
N THR A 166 -19.27 -4.90 12.17
CA THR A 166 -20.35 -5.88 12.32
C THR A 166 -19.97 -6.85 13.42
N GLY A 167 -20.58 -6.68 14.59
CA GLY A 167 -20.64 -7.70 15.62
C GLY A 167 -22.06 -7.78 16.15
N GLU A 168 -22.71 -8.92 15.98
CA GLU A 168 -23.89 -9.29 16.77
C GLU A 168 -23.42 -9.56 18.21
N GLY A 169 -23.89 -8.76 19.16
CA GLY A 169 -23.54 -8.85 20.58
C GLY A 169 -24.58 -8.12 21.43
N ALA A 170 -25.03 -8.77 22.49
CA ALA A 170 -26.25 -8.49 23.24
C ALA A 170 -26.38 -7.08 23.84
N VAL A 171 -27.65 -6.71 24.07
CA VAL A 171 -28.14 -5.47 24.67
C VAL A 171 -27.37 -5.07 25.93
N GLY A 172 -26.83 -3.86 25.94
CA GLY A 172 -26.40 -3.15 27.14
C GLY A 172 -24.93 -2.69 27.10
N GLU A 173 -24.75 -1.40 26.85
CA GLU A 173 -23.50 -0.62 26.98
C GLU A 173 -22.36 -0.95 26.02
N VAL A 174 -22.37 -0.24 24.87
CA VAL A 174 -21.16 0.06 24.10
C VAL A 174 -20.69 1.44 24.56
N SER A 175 -19.57 1.50 25.29
CA SER A 175 -18.85 2.74 25.52
C SER A 175 -18.25 3.19 24.19
N LEU A 176 -18.89 4.17 23.56
CA LEU A 176 -18.30 5.00 22.53
C LEU A 176 -17.01 5.59 23.09
N GLY A 177 -15.84 5.24 22.54
CA GLY A 177 -14.69 6.11 22.67
C GLY A 177 -15.07 7.45 22.05
N GLU A 178 -15.22 8.47 22.87
CA GLU A 178 -15.66 9.80 22.45
C GLU A 178 -14.78 10.31 21.30
N ARG A 179 -15.39 10.79 20.21
CA ARG A 179 -14.67 11.70 19.31
C ARG A 179 -14.27 12.91 20.16
N CYS A 180 -12.98 13.20 20.24
CA CYS A 180 -12.50 14.39 20.92
C CYS A 180 -13.24 15.63 20.37
N ALA A 181 -13.92 16.36 21.24
CA ALA A 181 -14.68 17.57 20.88
C ALA A 181 -13.77 18.75 20.45
N SER A 182 -12.45 18.57 20.50
CA SER A 182 -11.41 19.55 20.24
C SER A 182 -10.29 18.92 19.39
N PRO A 183 -9.52 19.72 18.63
CA PRO A 183 -8.43 19.22 17.80
C PRO A 183 -7.48 18.29 18.56
N CYS A 184 -7.26 17.08 18.04
CA CYS A 184 -6.51 16.04 18.74
C CYS A 184 -5.65 15.22 17.79
N VAL A 185 -4.62 14.58 18.35
CA VAL A 185 -3.79 13.60 17.67
C VAL A 185 -4.06 12.22 18.28
N ARG A 186 -4.18 11.21 17.43
CA ARG A 186 -4.32 9.81 17.85
C ARG A 186 -2.94 9.19 17.96
N VAL A 187 -2.65 8.58 19.10
CA VAL A 187 -1.38 7.93 19.38
C VAL A 187 -1.58 6.43 19.41
N LYS A 188 -0.75 5.67 18.70
CA LYS A 188 -0.76 4.20 18.73
C LYS A 188 0.57 3.66 19.25
N PHE A 189 0.49 2.60 20.04
CA PHE A 189 1.66 1.86 20.53
C PHE A 189 1.64 0.46 19.89
N LEU A 190 2.71 0.11 19.18
CA LEU A 190 2.79 -1.15 18.44
C LEU A 190 3.86 -2.09 19.01
N ALA A 191 3.75 -3.37 18.65
CA ALA A 191 4.66 -4.43 19.07
C ALA A 191 4.88 -4.46 20.60
N GLU A 192 6.11 -4.72 21.06
CA GLU A 192 6.45 -4.80 22.49
C GLU A 192 6.14 -3.50 23.26
N LEU A 193 6.05 -2.36 22.56
CA LEU A 193 5.75 -1.08 23.20
C LEU A 193 4.32 -1.06 23.75
N ARG A 194 3.38 -1.72 23.07
CA ARG A 194 1.99 -1.87 23.54
C ARG A 194 1.92 -2.55 24.90
N GLU A 195 2.68 -3.62 25.08
CA GLU A 195 2.71 -4.39 26.32
C GLU A 195 3.40 -3.62 27.44
N ARG A 196 4.46 -2.87 27.11
CA ARG A 196 5.19 -2.02 28.08
C ARG A 196 4.38 -0.83 28.59
N VAL A 197 3.58 -0.23 27.70
CA VAL A 197 2.74 0.93 28.02
C VAL A 197 1.38 0.51 28.59
N GLY A 198 0.94 -0.71 28.30
CA GLY A 198 -0.35 -1.24 28.76
C GLY A 198 -1.56 -0.67 28.03
N GLU A 199 -1.35 0.06 26.92
CA GLU A 199 -2.40 0.63 26.07
C GLU A 199 -2.05 0.44 24.59
N SER A 200 -3.07 0.19 23.77
CA SER A 200 -2.95 0.11 22.31
C SER A 200 -2.93 1.47 21.64
N ASP A 201 -3.74 2.40 22.16
CA ASP A 201 -3.97 3.70 21.58
C ASP A 201 -4.61 4.66 22.58
N LEU A 202 -4.46 5.96 22.31
CA LEU A 202 -5.12 7.04 23.04
C LEU A 202 -5.27 8.28 22.14
N ALA A 203 -6.05 9.27 22.60
CA ALA A 203 -6.14 10.58 21.96
C ALA A 203 -5.63 11.67 22.91
N ILE A 204 -4.88 12.64 22.37
CA ILE A 204 -4.41 13.81 23.12
C ILE A 204 -4.72 15.09 22.35
N GLY A 205 -5.28 16.07 23.04
CA GLY A 205 -5.62 17.37 22.47
C GLY A 205 -4.37 18.15 22.06
N LEU A 206 -4.43 18.82 20.90
CA LEU A 206 -3.31 19.62 20.40
C LEU A 206 -2.98 20.82 21.31
N ASP A 207 -3.93 21.25 22.14
CA ASP A 207 -3.78 22.28 23.17
C ASP A 207 -2.89 21.84 24.34
N LYS A 208 -2.78 20.53 24.57
CA LYS A 208 -1.94 19.94 25.62
C LYS A 208 -0.48 19.75 25.18
N LEU A 209 -0.18 19.96 23.89
CA LEU A 209 1.15 19.80 23.36
C LEU A 209 2.00 21.06 23.62
N PRO A 210 3.17 20.95 24.29
CA PRO A 210 4.06 22.09 24.49
C PRO A 210 4.65 22.61 23.16
N SER A 211 4.78 21.74 22.16
CA SER A 211 5.15 22.05 20.78
C SER A 211 4.38 21.15 19.81
N ARG A 212 4.06 21.67 18.61
CA ARG A 212 3.32 20.93 17.57
C ARG A 212 4.24 20.02 16.75
N ASP A 213 5.00 19.18 17.43
CA ASP A 213 5.90 18.19 16.86
C ASP A 213 5.93 16.90 17.72
N VAL A 214 6.57 15.86 17.20
CA VAL A 214 6.69 14.55 17.87
C VAL A 214 7.38 14.68 19.23
N ALA A 215 8.39 15.54 19.38
CA ALA A 215 9.03 15.82 20.66
C ALA A 215 8.03 16.36 21.69
N GLY A 216 7.20 17.33 21.27
CA GLY A 216 6.14 17.89 22.11
C GLY A 216 5.11 16.84 22.50
N LEU A 217 4.73 15.95 21.59
CA LEU A 217 3.86 14.82 21.88
C LEU A 217 4.46 13.86 22.92
N LYS A 218 5.72 13.44 22.75
CA LYS A 218 6.41 12.58 23.72
C LYS A 218 6.47 13.23 25.11
N ALA A 219 6.76 14.52 25.17
CA ALA A 219 6.80 15.29 26.42
C ALA A 219 5.42 15.37 27.09
N ALA A 220 4.37 15.65 26.32
CA ALA A 220 3.00 15.72 26.84
C ALA A 220 2.53 14.36 27.40
N LEU A 221 2.81 13.26 26.69
CA LEU A 221 2.48 11.91 27.15
C LEU A 221 3.25 11.55 28.43
N SER A 222 4.55 11.81 28.47
CA SER A 222 5.39 11.53 29.66
C SER A 222 4.97 12.33 30.89
N ALA A 223 4.47 13.57 30.68
CA ALA A 223 3.92 14.40 31.75
C ALA A 223 2.55 13.92 32.24
N GLN A 224 1.77 13.25 31.38
CA GLN A 224 0.47 12.70 31.72
C GLN A 224 0.58 11.41 32.55
N ASP A 225 1.52 10.53 32.20
CA ASP A 225 1.77 9.29 32.93
C ASP A 225 3.23 8.82 32.74
N ALA A 226 3.86 8.43 33.85
CA ALA A 226 5.25 7.97 33.88
C ALA A 226 5.51 6.77 32.97
N ARG A 227 4.50 5.93 32.68
CA ARG A 227 4.65 4.76 31.79
C ARG A 227 5.03 5.14 30.35
N PHE A 228 4.72 6.36 29.91
CA PHE A 228 5.08 6.85 28.58
C PHE A 228 6.53 7.36 28.48
N SER A 229 7.29 7.38 29.58
CA SER A 229 8.70 7.80 29.57
C SER A 229 9.57 6.93 28.65
N VAL A 230 9.12 5.70 28.33
CA VAL A 230 9.75 4.82 27.34
C VAL A 230 9.87 5.45 25.95
N LEU A 231 9.00 6.41 25.60
CA LEU A 231 9.03 7.08 24.30
C LEU A 231 10.25 8.00 24.12
N ALA A 232 10.91 8.38 25.21
CA ALA A 232 12.16 9.14 25.19
C ALA A 232 13.39 8.28 24.88
N ASP A 233 13.25 6.94 24.87
CA ASP A 233 14.31 6.04 24.43
C ASP A 233 14.64 6.30 22.95
N GLN A 234 15.93 6.50 22.63
CA GLN A 234 16.42 6.72 21.27
C GLN A 234 16.09 5.57 20.31
N ARG A 235 15.79 4.38 20.84
CA ARG A 235 15.39 3.22 20.05
C ARG A 235 13.93 3.27 19.61
N THR A 236 13.08 4.04 20.30
CA THR A 236 11.67 4.14 19.94
C THR A 236 11.49 4.95 18.65
N LEU A 237 11.08 4.26 17.59
CA LEU A 237 10.76 4.84 16.30
C LEU A 237 9.36 5.46 16.31
N CYS A 238 9.16 6.39 15.39
CA CYS A 238 7.90 7.11 15.22
C CYS A 238 7.51 7.15 13.73
N ALA A 239 6.22 7.03 13.45
CA ALA A 239 5.64 7.32 12.15
C ALA A 239 4.39 8.19 12.30
N ILE A 240 4.24 9.19 11.45
CA ILE A 240 3.01 9.99 11.33
C ILE A 240 2.29 9.51 10.07
N ASN A 241 1.04 9.08 10.19
CA ASN A 241 0.22 8.58 9.07
C ASN A 241 0.97 7.55 8.21
N GLN A 242 1.62 6.58 8.86
CA GLN A 242 2.42 5.51 8.25
C GLN A 242 3.73 5.95 7.57
N VAL A 243 4.16 7.21 7.75
CA VAL A 243 5.44 7.73 7.24
C VAL A 243 6.40 7.96 8.40
N MET A 244 7.62 7.39 8.30
CA MET A 244 8.68 7.57 9.30
C MET A 244 8.93 9.05 9.60
N ALA A 245 8.95 9.38 10.89
CA ALA A 245 9.08 10.74 11.38
C ALA A 245 10.16 10.82 12.46
N ASN A 246 10.84 11.96 12.52
CA ASN A 246 11.76 12.29 13.59
C ASN A 246 11.06 13.16 14.64
N ASP A 247 11.76 13.43 15.74
CA ASP A 247 11.21 14.22 16.86
C ASP A 247 10.80 15.65 16.47
N SER A 248 11.37 16.20 15.40
CA SER A 248 11.03 17.53 14.86
C SER A 248 9.87 17.55 13.87
N ALA A 249 9.31 16.39 13.51
CA ALA A 249 8.23 16.30 12.54
C ALA A 249 6.96 16.92 13.12
N ARG A 250 6.30 17.79 12.32
CA ARG A 250 5.11 18.52 12.75
C ARG A 250 3.89 17.61 12.86
N ILE A 251 3.08 17.87 13.87
CA ILE A 251 1.79 17.20 14.12
C ILE A 251 0.66 18.20 13.88
N THR A 252 -0.36 17.73 13.18
CA THR A 252 -1.58 18.44 12.83
C THR A 252 -2.80 17.72 13.42
N ASP A 253 -3.98 18.33 13.25
CA ASP A 253 -5.23 17.76 13.71
C ASP A 253 -5.55 16.48 12.92
N ASP A 254 -6.17 15.50 13.60
CA ASP A 254 -6.49 14.17 13.07
C ASP A 254 -5.30 13.28 12.68
N ASP A 255 -4.06 13.72 12.90
CA ASP A 255 -2.88 12.89 12.66
C ASP A 255 -2.90 11.62 13.52
N GLU A 256 -2.43 10.52 12.95
CA GLU A 256 -2.13 9.28 13.66
C GLU A 256 -0.62 9.16 13.83
N VAL A 257 -0.16 9.16 15.08
CA VAL A 257 1.25 8.99 15.44
C VAL A 257 1.46 7.62 16.06
N ALA A 258 2.22 6.77 15.38
CA ALA A 258 2.55 5.43 15.86
C ALA A 258 3.97 5.40 16.44
N PHE A 259 4.11 4.88 17.66
CA PHE A 259 5.39 4.56 18.28
C PHE A 259 5.64 3.05 18.30
N PHE A 260 6.86 2.65 17.99
CA PHE A 260 7.24 1.24 17.89
C PHE A 260 8.75 1.05 18.11
N PRO A 261 9.18 -0.13 18.60
CA PRO A 261 10.60 -0.46 18.69
C PRO A 261 11.25 -0.53 17.30
N PRO A 262 12.58 -0.43 17.18
CA PRO A 262 13.24 -0.68 15.92
C PRO A 262 13.06 -2.15 15.56
N VAL A 263 12.73 -2.41 14.29
CA VAL A 263 12.64 -3.78 13.77
C VAL A 263 14.05 -4.38 13.85
N THR A 264 14.28 -5.26 14.82
CA THR A 264 15.53 -6.01 14.94
C THR A 264 15.29 -7.36 14.29
N GLY A 265 15.73 -7.50 13.03
CA GLY A 265 15.65 -8.76 12.30
C GLY A 265 16.20 -8.68 10.90
N GLY A 266 17.33 -9.39 10.69
CA GLY A 266 17.59 -10.33 9.59
C GLY A 266 17.43 -9.85 8.16
#